data_AF-A0A7G8IQU1-F1
#
_entry.id   AF-A0A7G8IQU1-F1
#
_cell.length_a   1.000
_cell.length_b   1.000
_cell.length_c   1.000
_cell.angle_alpha   90.00
_cell.angle_beta   90.00
_cell.angle_gamma   90.00
#
_symmetry.space_group_name_H-M   'P 1'
#
loop_
_entity.id
_entity.type
_entity.pdbx_description
1 polymer ?
#
loop_
_entity_poly.entity_id
_entity_poly.type
_entity_poly.pdbx_seq_one_letter_code
_entity_poly.pdbx_strand_id
1 'polypeptide(L)'
;MSAAVRSTVLALAGCFAAIPAAAEGWSPGPEPALWSQTRQQLQASGAMTDRPWQFMEALETPAVMAGEYLSDRTRTTAGVEFKAALLLRRNGSEDWQVRELTMRALCNQQRLQRRSSDNQWLDYVGRDDTALKVAWICDVP
;
A
#
# COMPACT_ATOMS: atom_id res chain seq x y z
N MET A 1 22.31 72.88 -10.43
CA MET A 1 21.59 72.29 -9.29
C MET A 1 21.20 70.88 -9.68
N SER A 2 21.65 69.88 -8.91
CA SER A 2 21.10 68.54 -8.63
C SER A 2 20.35 67.76 -9.73
N ALA A 3 20.52 66.45 -9.95
CA ALA A 3 21.36 65.40 -9.39
C ALA A 3 21.29 64.21 -10.36
N ALA A 4 22.40 63.48 -10.52
CA ALA A 4 22.41 62.21 -11.25
C ALA A 4 21.86 61.10 -10.35
N VAL A 5 20.84 60.38 -10.83
CA VAL A 5 20.35 59.16 -10.18
C VAL A 5 20.69 57.98 -11.08
N ARG A 6 21.64 57.17 -10.62
CA ARG A 6 22.02 55.88 -11.20
C ARG A 6 20.99 54.84 -10.75
N SER A 7 20.23 54.26 -11.67
CA SER A 7 19.37 53.12 -11.41
C SER A 7 20.09 51.83 -11.78
N THR A 8 20.64 51.16 -10.76
CA THR A 8 21.18 49.81 -10.89
C THR A 8 20.02 48.81 -10.93
N VAL A 9 19.83 48.13 -12.05
CA VAL A 9 18.89 47.00 -12.15
C VAL A 9 19.55 45.78 -11.52
N LEU A 10 19.08 45.38 -10.34
CA LEU A 10 19.47 44.12 -9.70
C LEU A 10 18.56 43.01 -10.26
N ALA A 11 19.06 42.25 -11.24
CA ALA A 11 18.38 41.06 -11.73
C ALA A 11 18.51 39.93 -10.68
N LEU A 12 17.46 39.72 -9.87
CA LEU A 12 17.32 38.53 -9.04
C LEU A 12 17.07 37.33 -9.96
N ALA A 13 18.13 36.61 -10.30
CA ALA A 13 18.04 35.30 -10.93
C ALA A 13 17.43 34.31 -9.91
N GLY A 14 16.11 34.17 -9.95
CA GLY A 14 15.40 33.14 -9.21
C GLY A 14 15.73 31.77 -9.81
N CYS A 15 16.62 31.02 -9.15
CA CYS A 15 16.70 29.58 -9.36
C CYS A 15 15.41 28.95 -8.85
N PHE A 16 14.43 28.78 -9.74
CA PHE A 16 13.37 27.81 -9.52
C PHE A 16 14.03 26.43 -9.56
N ALA A 17 14.44 25.93 -8.38
CA ALA A 17 14.69 24.51 -8.23
C ALA A 17 13.37 23.82 -8.57
N ALA A 18 13.32 23.17 -9.73
CA ALA A 18 12.24 22.26 -10.07
C ALA A 18 12.28 21.15 -9.00
N ILE A 19 11.42 21.27 -7.98
CA ILE A 19 11.12 20.15 -7.11
C ILE A 19 10.60 19.09 -8.07
N PRO A 20 11.26 17.93 -8.21
CA PRO A 20 10.73 16.87 -9.05
C PRO A 20 9.34 16.57 -8.49
N ALA A 21 8.30 16.77 -9.30
CA ALA A 21 6.99 16.27 -8.96
C ALA A 21 7.18 14.78 -8.72
N ALA A 22 6.99 14.34 -7.48
CA ALA A 22 6.94 12.92 -7.20
C ALA A 22 5.93 12.36 -8.21
N ALA A 23 6.37 11.43 -9.06
CA ALA A 23 5.46 10.69 -9.91
C ALA A 23 4.32 10.21 -9.00
N GLU A 24 3.06 10.42 -9.41
CA GLU A 24 1.86 10.05 -8.65
C GLU A 24 1.90 8.55 -8.31
N GLY A 25 2.59 8.23 -7.22
CA GLY A 25 2.79 6.88 -6.73
C GLY A 25 1.62 6.54 -5.85
N TRP A 26 1.04 5.36 -6.09
CA TRP A 26 0.07 4.82 -5.15
C TRP A 26 0.75 4.59 -3.79
N SER A 27 0.06 4.95 -2.71
CA SER A 27 0.43 4.59 -1.34
C SER A 27 -0.85 4.26 -0.55
N PRO A 28 -0.76 3.47 0.53
CA PRO A 28 -1.91 3.23 1.37
C PRO A 28 -2.52 4.52 1.91
N GLY A 29 -3.84 4.62 1.84
CA GLY A 29 -4.59 5.68 2.52
C GLY A 29 -4.74 5.41 4.02
N PRO A 30 -5.36 6.34 4.76
CA PRO A 30 -5.73 6.09 6.16
C PRO A 30 -6.73 4.93 6.26
N GLU A 31 -6.61 4.12 7.32
CA GLU A 31 -7.56 3.04 7.62
C GLU A 31 -8.90 3.62 8.09
N PRO A 32 -10.03 3.33 7.40
CA PRO A 32 -11.34 3.80 7.85
C PRO A 32 -11.78 3.13 9.16
N ALA A 33 -12.57 3.84 9.96
CA ALA A 33 -12.97 3.38 11.30
C ALA A 33 -13.66 2.02 11.34
N LEU A 34 -14.51 1.72 10.35
CA LEU A 34 -15.16 0.40 10.25
C LEU A 34 -14.13 -0.72 10.11
N TRP A 35 -13.12 -0.50 9.28
CA TRP A 35 -12.08 -1.48 8.98
C TRP A 35 -11.15 -1.70 10.18
N SER A 36 -10.75 -0.63 10.87
CA SER A 36 -9.95 -0.74 12.09
C SER A 36 -10.69 -1.45 13.22
N GLN A 37 -11.97 -1.13 13.44
CA GLN A 37 -12.80 -1.82 14.42
C GLN A 37 -12.97 -3.31 14.10
N THR A 38 -13.28 -3.62 12.83
CA THR A 38 -13.43 -5.00 12.36
C THR A 38 -12.14 -5.79 12.57
N ARG A 39 -11.00 -5.24 12.16
CA ARG A 39 -9.68 -5.86 12.36
C ARG A 39 -9.39 -6.10 13.84
N GLN A 40 -9.61 -5.11 14.70
CA GLN A 40 -9.38 -5.25 16.15
C GLN A 40 -10.26 -6.34 16.77
N GLN A 41 -11.54 -6.43 16.37
CA GLN A 41 -12.44 -7.49 16.84
C GLN A 41 -11.98 -8.88 16.37
N LEU A 42 -11.55 -9.01 15.12
CA LEU A 42 -11.04 -10.27 14.58
C LEU A 42 -9.74 -10.70 15.25
N GLN A 43 -8.85 -9.75 15.57
CA GLN A 43 -7.63 -10.03 16.34
C GLN A 43 -7.97 -10.44 17.79
N ALA A 44 -8.87 -9.72 18.46
CA ALA A 44 -9.29 -10.01 19.83
C ALA A 44 -9.99 -11.37 19.97
N SER A 45 -10.74 -11.80 18.94
CA SER A 45 -11.41 -13.10 18.90
C SER A 45 -10.48 -14.27 18.51
N GLY A 46 -9.26 -14.00 18.03
CA GLY A 46 -8.34 -15.00 17.50
C GLY A 46 -8.64 -15.45 16.06
N ALA A 47 -9.62 -14.86 15.39
CA ALA A 47 -9.92 -15.13 13.98
C ALA A 47 -8.88 -14.54 13.01
N MET A 48 -8.10 -13.56 13.45
CA MET A 48 -6.98 -12.96 12.73
C MET A 48 -5.76 -12.90 13.65
N THR A 49 -4.57 -13.12 13.11
CA THR A 49 -3.33 -13.06 13.89
C THR A 49 -3.09 -11.63 14.40
N ASP A 50 -2.66 -11.52 15.66
CA ASP A 50 -2.21 -10.24 16.21
C ASP A 50 -0.85 -9.82 15.60
N ARG A 51 -0.88 -8.80 14.73
CA ARG A 51 0.27 -8.23 14.00
C ARG A 51 0.02 -6.74 13.72
N PRO A 52 1.08 -5.95 13.45
CA PRO A 52 0.94 -4.57 12.99
C PRO A 52 0.48 -4.54 11.52
N TRP A 53 -0.80 -4.81 11.29
CA TRP A 53 -1.40 -4.78 9.97
C TRP A 53 -1.54 -3.34 9.46
N GLN A 54 -0.95 -3.07 8.30
CA GLN A 54 -1.16 -1.86 7.51
C GLN A 54 -2.37 -2.08 6.59
N PHE A 55 -3.40 -1.24 6.73
CA PHE A 55 -4.49 -1.18 5.77
C PHE A 55 -3.96 -0.75 4.41
N MET A 56 -4.36 -1.46 3.35
CA MET A 56 -3.96 -1.16 1.97
C MET A 56 -5.10 -0.46 1.23
N GLU A 57 -6.27 -1.12 1.19
CA GLU A 57 -7.47 -0.61 0.53
C GLU A 57 -8.69 -1.44 0.94
N ALA A 58 -9.87 -1.00 0.50
CA ALA A 58 -11.09 -1.78 0.61
C ALA A 58 -11.98 -1.63 -0.62
N LEU A 59 -12.76 -2.68 -0.89
CA LEU A 59 -13.89 -2.68 -1.80
C LEU A 59 -15.17 -2.80 -0.99
N GLU A 60 -16.06 -1.83 -1.14
CA GLU A 60 -17.36 -1.82 -0.49
C GLU A 60 -18.46 -1.70 -1.55
N THR A 61 -19.25 -2.76 -1.68
CA THR A 61 -20.40 -2.82 -2.58
C THR A 61 -21.58 -3.44 -1.83
N PRO A 62 -22.82 -3.29 -2.33
CA PRO A 62 -23.97 -3.99 -1.73
C PRO A 62 -23.82 -5.52 -1.68
N ALA A 63 -22.97 -6.11 -2.54
CA ALA A 63 -22.75 -7.55 -2.61
C ALA A 63 -21.62 -8.05 -1.71
N VAL A 64 -20.60 -7.21 -1.47
CA VAL A 64 -19.36 -7.62 -0.80
C VAL A 64 -18.66 -6.44 -0.14
N MET A 65 -18.12 -6.70 1.06
CA MET A 65 -17.11 -5.87 1.71
C MET A 65 -15.82 -6.67 1.77
N ALA A 66 -14.74 -6.11 1.23
CA ALA A 66 -13.42 -6.72 1.23
C ALA A 66 -12.36 -5.70 1.65
N GLY A 67 -11.62 -5.99 2.71
CA GLY A 67 -10.51 -5.15 3.19
C GLY A 67 -9.19 -5.89 3.04
N GLU A 68 -8.19 -5.23 2.48
CA GLU A 68 -6.86 -5.79 2.25
C GLU A 68 -5.83 -5.16 3.19
N TYR A 69 -5.01 -6.00 3.79
CA TYR A 69 -3.97 -5.60 4.73
C TYR A 69 -2.65 -6.27 4.41
N LEU A 70 -1.57 -5.65 4.84
CA LEU A 70 -0.22 -6.18 4.75
C LEU A 70 0.55 -5.94 6.05
N SER A 71 1.48 -6.83 6.38
CA SER A 71 2.40 -6.68 7.52
C SER A 71 3.75 -7.32 7.21
N ASP A 72 4.75 -7.05 8.05
CA ASP A 72 6.07 -7.70 8.04
C ASP A 72 6.83 -7.65 6.69
N ARG A 73 6.75 -6.53 5.96
CA ARG A 73 7.50 -6.36 4.70
C ARG A 73 9.00 -6.46 4.94
N THR A 74 9.66 -7.38 4.25
CA THR A 74 11.08 -7.69 4.42
C THR A 74 11.76 -7.88 3.06
N ARG A 75 12.85 -7.16 2.82
CA ARG A 75 13.67 -7.31 1.61
C ARG A 75 14.34 -8.69 1.57
N THR A 76 14.30 -9.35 0.41
CA THR A 76 15.01 -10.61 0.14
C THR A 76 15.73 -10.55 -1.20
N THR A 77 16.53 -11.57 -1.50
CA THR A 77 17.18 -11.69 -2.82
C THR A 77 16.19 -11.88 -3.97
N ALA A 78 14.97 -12.35 -3.67
CA ALA A 78 13.93 -12.59 -4.67
C ALA A 78 12.92 -11.43 -4.80
N GLY A 79 13.04 -10.38 -3.97
CA GLY A 79 12.11 -9.25 -3.96
C GLY A 79 11.79 -8.77 -2.55
N VAL A 80 10.50 -8.62 -2.23
CA VAL A 80 10.03 -8.31 -0.86
C VAL A 80 9.02 -9.35 -0.42
N GLU A 81 9.28 -10.03 0.69
CA GLU A 81 8.32 -10.96 1.32
C GLU A 81 7.50 -10.23 2.38
N PHE A 82 6.25 -10.64 2.57
CA PHE A 82 5.33 -10.02 3.52
C PHE A 82 4.17 -10.97 3.90
N LYS A 83 3.44 -10.61 4.96
CA LYS A 83 2.15 -11.20 5.28
C LYS A 83 1.04 -10.35 4.68
N ALA A 84 0.03 -10.98 4.09
CA ALA A 84 -1.17 -10.31 3.60
C ALA A 84 -2.39 -10.88 4.33
N ALA A 85 -3.42 -10.06 4.52
CA ALA A 85 -4.71 -10.51 5.01
C ALA A 85 -5.84 -9.94 4.16
N LEU A 86 -6.83 -10.78 3.87
CA LEU A 86 -8.09 -10.40 3.25
C LEU A 86 -9.21 -10.63 4.27
N LEU A 87 -9.91 -9.56 4.62
CA LEU A 87 -11.14 -9.59 5.40
C LEU A 87 -12.31 -9.52 4.43
N LEU A 88 -13.18 -10.52 4.43
CA LEU A 88 -14.28 -10.64 3.46
C LEU A 88 -15.60 -10.88 4.16
N ARG A 89 -16.60 -10.03 3.88
CA ARG A 89 -18.00 -10.26 4.24
C ARG A 89 -18.88 -10.17 3.00
N ARG A 90 -19.70 -11.19 2.77
CA ARG A 90 -20.65 -11.22 1.65
C ARG A 90 -22.02 -10.75 2.11
N ASN A 91 -22.82 -10.23 1.18
CA ASN A 91 -24.20 -9.85 1.47
C ASN A 91 -24.99 -11.03 2.07
N GLY A 92 -25.79 -10.75 3.09
CA GLY A 92 -26.57 -11.75 3.83
C GLY A 92 -25.76 -12.64 4.78
N SER A 93 -24.44 -12.43 4.90
CA SER A 93 -23.60 -13.12 5.88
C SER A 93 -23.25 -12.17 7.03
N GLU A 94 -23.45 -12.63 8.25
CA GLU A 94 -23.04 -11.90 9.46
C GLU A 94 -21.55 -12.10 9.76
N ASP A 95 -20.97 -13.19 9.26
CA ASP A 95 -19.60 -13.60 9.57
C ASP A 95 -18.56 -13.01 8.61
N TRP A 96 -17.44 -12.59 9.19
CA TRP A 96 -16.24 -12.25 8.46
C TRP A 96 -15.42 -13.50 8.15
N GLN A 97 -15.03 -13.66 6.89
CA GLN A 97 -14.00 -14.61 6.49
C GLN A 97 -12.64 -13.92 6.50
N VAL A 98 -11.67 -14.54 7.18
CA VAL A 98 -10.28 -14.07 7.22
C VAL A 98 -9.41 -15.01 6.40
N ARG A 99 -8.59 -14.46 5.50
CA ARG A 99 -7.58 -15.22 4.78
C ARG A 99 -6.23 -14.55 4.93
N GLU A 100 -5.32 -15.19 5.66
CA GLU A 100 -3.94 -14.75 5.77
C GLU A 100 -3.03 -15.53 4.81
N LEU A 101 -2.15 -14.82 4.11
CA LEU A 101 -1.24 -15.36 3.11
C LEU A 101 0.19 -14.92 3.41
N THR A 102 1.15 -15.78 3.09
CA THR A 102 2.54 -15.36 2.90
C THR A 102 2.72 -15.02 1.43
N MET A 103 3.18 -13.80 1.15
CA MET A 103 3.32 -13.27 -0.20
C MET A 103 4.72 -12.76 -0.46
N ARG A 104 5.04 -12.60 -1.74
CA ARG A 104 6.21 -11.85 -2.18
C ARG A 104 5.90 -10.99 -3.38
N ALA A 105 6.51 -9.81 -3.41
CA ALA A 105 6.55 -8.92 -4.56
C ALA A 105 7.83 -9.15 -5.35
N LEU A 106 7.71 -9.50 -6.62
CA LEU A 106 8.81 -9.59 -7.58
C LEU A 106 9.07 -8.20 -8.17
N CYS A 107 9.90 -7.40 -7.51
CA CYS A 107 10.02 -5.96 -7.79
C CYS A 107 10.35 -5.62 -9.25
N ASN A 108 11.30 -6.33 -9.86
CA ASN A 108 11.68 -6.11 -11.26
C ASN A 108 10.63 -6.56 -12.27
N GLN A 109 9.65 -7.36 -11.83
CA GLN A 109 8.60 -7.92 -12.68
C GLN A 109 7.22 -7.30 -12.39
N GLN A 110 7.13 -6.42 -11.38
CA GLN A 110 5.88 -5.79 -10.93
C GLN A 110 4.74 -6.78 -10.68
N ARG A 111 5.07 -7.94 -10.11
CA ARG A 111 4.14 -9.07 -9.89
C ARG A 111 4.11 -9.51 -8.44
N LEU A 112 2.99 -10.10 -8.06
CA LEU A 112 2.82 -10.73 -6.75
C LEU A 112 2.82 -12.25 -6.89
N GLN A 113 3.37 -12.91 -5.90
CA GLN A 113 3.24 -14.34 -5.69
C GLN A 113 2.78 -14.63 -4.27
N ARG A 114 2.05 -15.71 -4.09
CA ARG A 114 1.67 -16.25 -2.78
C ARG A 114 2.35 -17.59 -2.56
N ARG A 115 2.62 -17.90 -1.31
CA ARG A 115 3.09 -19.23 -0.92
C ARG A 115 1.91 -20.19 -0.81
N SER A 116 2.00 -21.34 -1.46
CA SER A 116 1.03 -22.43 -1.33
C SER A 116 1.20 -23.20 -0.03
N SER A 117 0.27 -24.10 0.28
CA SER A 117 0.39 -25.06 1.38
C SER A 117 1.64 -25.94 1.27
N ASP A 118 2.04 -26.27 0.04
CA ASP A 118 3.22 -27.11 -0.25
C ASP A 118 4.51 -26.29 -0.33
N ASN A 119 4.50 -25.08 0.25
CA ASN A 119 5.61 -24.13 0.28
C ASN A 119 6.11 -23.65 -1.10
N GLN A 120 5.33 -23.82 -2.17
CA GLN A 120 5.66 -23.35 -3.51
C GLN A 120 5.20 -21.90 -3.71
N TRP A 121 5.95 -21.13 -4.51
CA TRP A 121 5.53 -19.79 -4.92
C TRP A 121 4.66 -19.88 -6.16
N LEU A 122 3.42 -19.38 -6.07
CA LEU A 122 2.46 -19.34 -7.16
C LEU A 122 2.10 -17.89 -7.48
N ASP A 123 1.87 -17.61 -8.75
CA ASP A 123 1.40 -16.29 -9.17
C ASP A 123 0.09 -15.93 -8.47
N TYR A 124 0.05 -14.69 -7.98
CA TYR A 124 -1.15 -14.08 -7.46
C TYR A 124 -1.68 -13.13 -8.52
N VAL A 125 -2.83 -13.48 -9.10
CA VAL A 125 -3.49 -12.67 -10.12
C VAL A 125 -4.03 -11.42 -9.44
N GLY A 126 -3.35 -10.30 -9.66
CA GLY A 126 -3.75 -9.01 -9.16
C GLY A 126 -4.75 -8.31 -10.09
N ARG A 127 -5.24 -7.14 -9.65
CA ARG A 127 -6.06 -6.20 -10.46
C ARG A 127 -5.17 -5.28 -11.31
N ASP A 128 -5.77 -4.46 -12.18
CA ASP A 128 -5.05 -3.54 -13.08
C ASP A 128 -4.06 -2.60 -12.35
N ASP A 129 -4.36 -2.25 -11.10
CA ASP A 129 -3.53 -1.37 -10.26
C ASP A 129 -2.39 -2.07 -9.50
N THR A 130 -2.20 -3.38 -9.71
CA THR A 130 -1.23 -4.20 -8.95
C THR A 130 0.20 -3.70 -9.12
N ALA A 131 0.58 -3.23 -10.30
CA ALA A 131 1.94 -2.77 -10.57
C ALA A 131 2.33 -1.57 -9.67
N LEU A 132 1.40 -0.64 -9.43
CA LEU A 132 1.61 0.53 -8.58
C LEU A 132 1.77 0.12 -7.11
N LYS A 133 0.95 -0.81 -6.63
CA LYS A 133 1.06 -1.37 -5.28
C LYS A 133 2.36 -2.13 -5.08
N VAL A 134 2.78 -2.92 -6.08
CA VAL A 134 4.06 -3.62 -6.05
C VAL A 134 5.22 -2.63 -5.96
N ALA A 135 5.18 -1.52 -6.71
CA ALA A 135 6.21 -0.49 -6.60
C ALA A 135 6.32 0.04 -5.16
N TRP A 136 5.20 0.35 -4.51
CA TRP A 136 5.18 0.78 -3.11
C TRP A 136 5.63 -0.32 -2.11
N ILE A 137 5.22 -1.57 -2.32
CA ILE A 137 5.66 -2.71 -1.48
C ILE A 137 7.18 -2.87 -1.59
N CYS A 138 7.73 -2.62 -2.77
CA CYS A 138 9.15 -2.73 -3.08
C CYS A 138 9.98 -1.53 -2.61
N ASP A 139 9.37 -0.46 -2.12
CA ASP A 139 10.04 0.73 -1.56
C ASP A 139 10.30 0.60 -0.05
N VAL A 140 10.79 -0.57 0.37
CA VAL A 140 11.31 -0.79 1.72
C VAL A 140 12.82 -0.57 1.76
N PRO A 141 13.40 -0.08 2.87
CA PRO A 141 14.85 0.01 3.01
C PRO A 141 15.60 -1.30 2.75
#